data_AF-A0A3Q3RQS1-F1
#
_entry.id   AF-A0A3Q3RQS1-F1
#
_cell.length_a   1.000
_cell.length_b   1.000
_cell.length_c   1.000
_cell.angle_alpha   90.00
_cell.angle_beta   90.00
_cell.angle_gamma   90.00
#
_symmetry.space_group_name_H-M   'P 1'
#
loop_
_entity.id
_entity.type
_entity.pdbx_description
1 polymer ?
#
loop_
_entity_poly.entity_id
_entity_poly.type
_entity_poly.pdbx_seq_one_letter_code
_entity_poly.pdbx_strand_id
1 'polypeptide(L)'
;MAALKQFGAANLVFLLFFGISSFVRADTPEQTKTVEFNVKPGGVVHTFTEGVGEYECSFTYASQGGTNEQWLMSVGLSDDDRLFSCSVWRPQGKSYLFFTQFKAELKGAKIEYANAYSQAATAGQSDLPLKPEEFTVGDSTVTHNDGKFKAQLSKLTAIGRTRHDEL
;
A
#
# COMPACT_ATOMS: atom_id res chain seq x y z
N MET A 1 -6.96 -89.46 7.72
CA MET A 1 -7.85 -88.49 8.39
C MET A 1 -7.60 -87.15 7.70
N ALA A 2 -8.35 -86.86 6.65
CA ALA A 2 -9.50 -85.94 6.64
C ALA A 2 -9.05 -84.48 6.79
N ALA A 3 -9.43 -83.51 5.97
CA ALA A 3 -10.05 -83.46 4.65
C ALA A 3 -9.81 -82.01 4.16
N LEU A 4 -9.51 -81.82 2.88
CA LEU A 4 -9.46 -80.50 2.24
C LEU A 4 -10.88 -79.92 2.24
N LYS A 5 -11.09 -78.72 2.80
CA LYS A 5 -12.32 -77.94 2.60
C LYS A 5 -11.99 -76.54 2.10
N GLN A 6 -12.27 -76.36 0.82
CA GLN A 6 -12.41 -75.11 0.12
C GLN A 6 -13.85 -74.64 0.30
N PHE A 7 -14.09 -73.44 0.84
CA PHE A 7 -15.39 -72.75 0.74
C PHE A 7 -15.24 -71.27 1.07
N GLY A 8 -15.90 -70.42 0.27
CA GLY A 8 -16.36 -69.11 0.70
C GLY A 8 -15.67 -67.92 0.05
N ALA A 9 -16.03 -67.63 -1.20
CA ALA A 9 -15.94 -66.28 -1.73
C ALA A 9 -16.81 -65.35 -0.87
N ALA A 10 -16.20 -64.38 -0.19
CA ALA A 10 -16.89 -63.26 0.42
C ALA A 10 -16.31 -61.98 -0.16
N ASN A 11 -17.07 -61.39 -1.08
CA ASN A 11 -16.90 -60.02 -1.53
C ASN A 11 -16.80 -59.09 -0.32
N LEU A 12 -15.63 -58.48 -0.11
CA LEU A 12 -15.51 -57.29 0.71
C LEU A 12 -15.04 -56.16 -0.21
N VAL A 13 -16.02 -55.50 -0.82
CA VAL A 13 -15.82 -54.22 -1.53
C VAL A 13 -15.40 -53.21 -0.48
N PHE A 14 -14.11 -52.93 -0.37
CA PHE A 14 -13.62 -51.82 0.42
C PHE A 14 -13.84 -50.54 -0.41
N LEU A 15 -14.94 -49.84 -0.12
CA LEU A 15 -15.26 -48.54 -0.70
C LEU A 15 -14.14 -47.55 -0.33
N LEU A 16 -13.23 -47.32 -1.27
CA LEU A 16 -12.32 -46.17 -1.29
C LEU A 16 -13.18 -44.91 -1.50
N PHE A 17 -13.66 -44.32 -0.41
CA PHE A 17 -14.11 -42.94 -0.41
C PHE A 17 -12.87 -42.05 -0.57
N PHE A 18 -12.43 -41.83 -1.81
CA PHE A 18 -11.62 -40.67 -2.16
C PHE A 18 -12.49 -39.43 -1.94
N GLY A 19 -12.44 -38.90 -0.71
CA GLY A 19 -12.99 -37.59 -0.40
C GLY A 19 -12.23 -36.56 -1.22
N ILE A 20 -12.85 -36.10 -2.31
CA ILE A 20 -12.40 -34.94 -3.07
C ILE A 20 -12.64 -33.75 -2.15
N SER A 21 -11.67 -33.45 -1.30
CA SER A 21 -11.69 -32.24 -0.49
C SER A 21 -11.50 -31.07 -1.44
N SER A 22 -12.63 -30.54 -1.93
CA SER A 22 -12.65 -29.29 -2.68
C SER A 22 -12.15 -28.20 -1.74
N PHE A 23 -10.86 -27.91 -1.79
CA PHE A 23 -10.29 -26.73 -1.15
C PHE A 23 -10.91 -25.51 -1.82
N VAL A 24 -12.00 -24.99 -1.25
CA VAL A 24 -12.50 -23.66 -1.57
C VAL A 24 -11.43 -22.70 -1.11
N ARG A 25 -10.67 -22.15 -2.07
CA ARG A 25 -9.73 -21.07 -1.81
C ARG A 25 -10.60 -19.86 -1.46
N ALA A 26 -10.69 -19.54 -0.18
CA ALA A 26 -11.24 -18.25 0.25
C ALA A 26 -10.32 -17.18 -0.33
N ASP A 27 -10.82 -16.40 -1.27
CA ASP A 27 -10.12 -15.26 -1.83
C ASP A 27 -10.18 -14.16 -0.77
N THR A 28 -9.18 -14.12 0.12
CA THR A 28 -9.06 -13.04 1.09
C THR A 28 -8.78 -11.76 0.29
N PRO A 29 -9.61 -10.71 0.39
CA PRO A 29 -9.34 -9.47 -0.32
C PRO A 29 -7.93 -8.98 0.03
N GLU A 30 -7.15 -8.62 -0.98
CA GLU A 30 -5.78 -8.10 -0.83
C GLU A 30 -5.84 -6.81 0.00
N GLN A 31 -5.54 -6.90 1.30
CA GLN A 31 -5.62 -5.78 2.24
C GLN A 31 -4.55 -4.71 2.02
N THR A 32 -3.49 -5.02 1.26
CA THR A 32 -2.41 -4.08 0.97
C THR A 32 -1.95 -4.23 -0.47
N LYS A 33 -1.89 -3.13 -1.20
CA LYS A 33 -1.44 -3.07 -2.59
C LYS A 33 -0.23 -2.16 -2.69
N THR A 34 0.83 -2.62 -3.34
CA THR A 34 2.01 -1.79 -3.64
C THR A 34 2.26 -1.75 -5.14
N VAL A 35 2.40 -0.55 -5.70
CA VAL A 35 2.58 -0.34 -7.14
C VAL A 35 3.75 0.59 -7.44
N GLU A 36 4.30 0.43 -8.62
CA GLU A 36 5.35 1.28 -9.17
C GLU A 36 4.77 2.35 -10.10
N PHE A 37 5.30 3.57 -10.01
CA PHE A 37 5.00 4.64 -10.96
C PHE A 37 6.23 5.53 -11.16
N ASN A 38 6.22 6.30 -12.26
CA ASN A 38 7.29 7.26 -12.53
C ASN A 38 6.86 8.68 -12.18
N VAL A 39 7.63 9.34 -11.32
CA VAL A 39 7.57 10.79 -11.11
C VAL A 39 8.24 11.47 -12.30
N LYS A 40 7.47 12.27 -13.02
CA LYS A 40 7.90 12.95 -14.26
C LYS A 40 8.23 14.42 -13.97
N PRO A 41 9.44 14.91 -14.30
CA PRO A 41 9.74 16.33 -14.23
C PRO A 41 9.11 17.10 -15.40
N GLY A 42 9.23 18.44 -15.36
CA GLY A 42 8.83 19.34 -16.43
C GLY A 42 7.92 20.48 -15.98
N GLY A 43 7.69 20.63 -14.67
CA GLY A 43 6.82 21.65 -14.10
C GLY A 43 5.33 21.44 -14.33
N VAL A 44 4.95 20.32 -14.94
CA VAL A 44 3.56 19.94 -15.18
C VAL A 44 3.02 19.20 -13.96
N VAL A 45 1.78 19.50 -13.59
CA VAL A 45 1.10 18.83 -12.49
C VAL A 45 0.66 17.44 -12.92
N HIS A 46 1.03 16.43 -12.14
CA HIS A 46 0.62 15.05 -12.32
C HIS A 46 -0.04 14.53 -11.06
N THR A 47 -0.98 13.59 -11.23
CA THR A 47 -1.64 12.88 -10.15
C THR A 47 -1.53 11.38 -10.39
N PHE A 48 -1.17 10.63 -9.35
CA PHE A 48 -1.21 9.18 -9.32
C PHE A 48 -2.09 8.73 -8.16
N THR A 49 -2.97 7.77 -8.39
CA THR A 49 -3.99 7.36 -7.42
C THR A 49 -4.03 5.85 -7.32
N GLU A 50 -4.08 5.34 -6.09
CA GLU A 50 -4.32 3.93 -5.80
C GLU A 50 -5.27 3.77 -4.61
N GLY A 51 -5.93 2.62 -4.53
CA GLY A 51 -6.88 2.34 -3.47
C GLY A 51 -7.05 0.86 -3.18
N VAL A 52 -7.70 0.60 -2.05
CA VAL A 52 -8.14 -0.73 -1.60
C VAL A 52 -9.58 -0.59 -1.09
N GLY A 53 -10.50 -1.39 -1.64
CA GLY A 53 -11.93 -1.23 -1.37
C GLY A 53 -12.44 0.16 -1.76
N GLU A 54 -13.02 0.87 -0.80
CA GLU A 54 -13.55 2.24 -0.94
C GLU A 54 -12.55 3.35 -0.58
N TYR A 55 -11.35 2.97 -0.12
CA TYR A 55 -10.32 3.89 0.34
C TYR A 55 -9.33 4.17 -0.79
N GLU A 56 -9.03 5.44 -1.02
CA GLU A 56 -8.11 5.87 -2.06
C GLU A 56 -7.06 6.82 -1.49
N CYS A 57 -5.85 6.74 -2.02
CA CYS A 57 -4.79 7.71 -1.83
C CYS A 57 -4.40 8.32 -3.17
N SER A 58 -4.48 9.64 -3.28
CA SER A 58 -4.04 10.38 -4.46
C SER A 58 -2.80 11.20 -4.13
N PHE A 59 -1.73 11.02 -4.90
CA PHE A 59 -0.52 11.82 -4.82
C PHE A 59 -0.42 12.73 -6.04
N THR A 60 -0.57 14.03 -5.80
CA THR A 60 -0.45 15.09 -6.79
C THR A 60 0.86 15.83 -6.59
N TYR A 61 1.63 16.05 -7.65
CA TYR A 61 2.92 16.72 -7.58
C TYR A 61 3.21 17.52 -8.84
N ALA A 62 4.15 18.45 -8.74
CA ALA A 62 4.89 18.96 -9.90
C ALA A 62 6.36 19.11 -9.51
N SER A 63 7.26 18.80 -10.46
CA SER A 63 8.69 18.81 -10.22
C SER A 63 9.49 19.24 -11.44
N GLN A 64 10.73 19.66 -11.18
CA GLN A 64 11.75 19.96 -12.17
C GLN A 64 12.90 18.96 -12.02
N GLY A 65 13.59 18.66 -13.13
CA GLY A 65 14.69 17.70 -13.15
C GLY A 65 15.03 17.22 -14.56
N GLY A 66 16.10 16.43 -14.68
CA GLY A 66 16.60 15.96 -15.97
C GLY A 66 16.03 14.61 -16.44
N THR A 67 15.56 13.77 -15.51
CA THR A 67 15.08 12.41 -15.82
C THR A 67 13.89 12.04 -14.95
N ASN A 68 13.09 11.07 -15.43
CA ASN A 68 12.06 10.45 -14.60
C ASN A 68 12.69 9.69 -13.43
N GLU A 69 11.92 9.58 -12.35
CA GLU A 69 12.31 8.77 -11.20
C GLU A 69 11.24 7.71 -10.91
N GLN A 70 11.65 6.46 -10.70
CA GLN A 70 10.74 5.39 -10.27
C GLN A 70 10.46 5.49 -8.78
N TRP A 71 9.18 5.49 -8.43
CA TRP A 71 8.63 5.59 -7.08
C TRP A 71 7.67 4.43 -6.82
N LEU A 72 7.41 4.19 -5.54
CA LEU A 72 6.41 3.24 -5.07
C LEU A 72 5.28 3.98 -4.35
N MET A 73 4.07 3.47 -4.50
CA MET A 73 2.94 3.80 -3.65
C MET A 73 2.40 2.51 -3.05
N SER A 74 2.22 2.49 -1.73
CA SER A 74 1.59 1.40 -1.00
C SER A 74 0.37 1.93 -0.26
N VAL A 75 -0.75 1.25 -0.44
CA VAL A 75 -2.01 1.52 0.24
C VAL A 75 -2.48 0.26 0.92
N GLY A 76 -3.07 0.37 2.11
CA GLY A 76 -3.57 -0.81 2.80
C GLY A 76 -4.43 -0.51 4.01
N LEU A 77 -5.28 -1.46 4.37
CA LEU A 77 -6.09 -1.46 5.59
C LEU A 77 -5.39 -2.24 6.70
N SER A 78 -5.64 -1.85 7.96
CA SER A 78 -5.30 -2.68 9.11
C SER A 78 -6.16 -3.94 9.17
N ASP A 79 -5.73 -4.95 9.92
CA ASP A 79 -6.46 -6.23 10.05
C ASP A 79 -7.91 -6.06 10.56
N ASP A 80 -8.19 -4.97 11.28
CA ASP A 80 -9.51 -4.61 11.81
C ASP A 80 -10.26 -3.57 10.96
N ASP A 81 -9.73 -3.23 9.78
CA ASP A 81 -10.24 -2.23 8.82
C ASP A 81 -10.47 -0.83 9.41
N ARG A 82 -9.87 -0.52 10.57
CA ARG A 82 -10.03 0.79 11.26
C ARG A 82 -9.04 1.85 10.80
N LEU A 83 -7.92 1.44 10.22
CA LEU A 83 -6.87 2.33 9.75
C LEU A 83 -6.61 2.08 8.27
N PHE A 84 -6.62 3.16 7.51
CA PHE A 84 -6.15 3.20 6.13
C PHE A 84 -4.76 3.84 6.10
N SER A 85 -3.80 3.14 5.52
CA SER A 85 -2.42 3.59 5.36
C SER A 85 -2.13 3.91 3.90
N CYS A 86 -1.43 5.01 3.67
CA CYS A 86 -0.85 5.37 2.38
C CYS A 86 0.61 5.79 2.57
N SER A 87 1.51 5.18 1.81
CA SER A 87 2.91 5.58 1.74
C SER A 87 3.35 5.74 0.29
N VAL A 88 4.03 6.84 -0.01
CA VAL A 88 4.60 7.14 -1.33
C VAL A 88 6.08 7.41 -1.11
N TRP A 89 6.98 6.68 -1.78
CA TRP A 89 8.41 6.84 -1.54
C TRP A 89 9.30 6.51 -2.74
N ARG A 90 10.51 7.04 -2.70
CA ARG A 90 11.60 6.67 -3.60
C ARG A 90 12.34 5.46 -3.03
N PRO A 91 12.36 4.29 -3.71
CA PRO A 91 13.06 3.10 -3.22
C PRO A 91 14.56 3.30 -3.03
N GLN A 92 15.16 4.21 -3.81
CA GLN A 92 16.59 4.57 -3.74
C GLN A 92 16.92 5.57 -2.62
N GLY A 93 15.95 5.92 -1.77
CA GLY A 93 16.17 6.75 -0.58
C GLY A 93 16.07 8.24 -0.85
N LYS A 94 16.90 8.78 -1.75
CA LYS A 94 16.92 10.22 -2.05
C LYS A 94 16.41 10.50 -3.46
N SER A 95 15.46 11.42 -3.58
CA SER A 95 15.07 12.00 -4.87
C SER A 95 16.05 13.11 -5.28
N TYR A 96 16.37 13.17 -6.57
CA TYR A 96 17.13 14.25 -7.20
C TYR A 96 16.23 15.26 -7.91
N LEU A 97 14.91 15.04 -7.92
CA LEU A 97 13.95 15.98 -8.47
C LEU A 97 13.74 17.16 -7.51
N PHE A 98 13.54 18.33 -8.10
CA PHE A 98 13.17 19.54 -7.39
C PHE A 98 11.63 19.65 -7.41
N PHE A 99 10.97 19.32 -6.31
CA PHE A 99 9.52 19.40 -6.21
C PHE A 99 9.07 20.85 -5.99
N THR A 100 8.28 21.40 -6.92
CA THR A 100 7.69 22.73 -6.72
C THR A 100 6.42 22.66 -5.89
N GLN A 101 5.70 21.54 -5.95
CA GLN A 101 4.52 21.28 -5.14
C GLN A 101 4.30 19.79 -4.90
N PHE A 102 3.69 19.45 -3.77
CA PHE A 102 3.09 18.15 -3.53
C PHE A 102 1.81 18.25 -2.69
N LYS A 103 0.91 17.29 -2.90
CA LYS A 103 -0.28 17.03 -2.12
C LYS A 103 -0.55 15.52 -2.11
N ALA A 104 -0.70 14.93 -0.92
CA ALA A 104 -1.33 13.62 -0.76
C ALA A 104 -2.75 13.82 -0.21
N GLU A 105 -3.71 13.03 -0.69
CA GLU A 105 -5.11 13.12 -0.30
C GLU A 105 -5.68 11.72 -0.06
N LEU A 106 -6.27 11.52 1.12
CA LEU A 106 -6.95 10.29 1.51
C LEU A 106 -8.46 10.46 1.31
N LYS A 107 -9.08 9.50 0.64
CA LYS A 107 -10.53 9.37 0.52
C LYS A 107 -11.00 8.19 1.38
N GLY A 108 -12.14 8.36 2.05
CA GLY A 108 -12.71 7.35 2.96
C GLY A 108 -12.11 7.35 4.37
N ALA A 109 -11.00 8.05 4.61
CA ALA A 109 -10.34 8.10 5.92
C ALA A 109 -9.99 9.53 6.36
N LYS A 110 -10.02 9.79 7.66
CA LYS A 110 -9.57 11.04 8.28
C LYS A 110 -8.15 10.87 8.83
N ILE A 111 -7.21 11.71 8.42
CA ILE A 111 -5.80 11.61 8.83
C ILE A 111 -5.67 11.72 10.35
N GLU A 112 -4.98 10.74 10.96
CA GLU A 112 -4.55 10.77 12.36
C GLU A 112 -3.05 11.03 12.49
N TYR A 113 -2.28 10.55 11.52
CA TYR A 113 -0.84 10.72 11.47
C TYR A 113 -0.41 10.96 10.03
N ALA A 114 0.47 11.93 9.83
CA ALA A 114 1.15 12.08 8.57
C ALA A 114 2.53 12.67 8.77
N ASN A 115 3.47 12.26 7.93
CA ASN A 115 4.80 12.84 7.88
C ASN A 115 5.37 12.78 6.47
N ALA A 116 6.30 13.69 6.18
CA ALA A 116 7.02 13.75 4.92
C ALA A 116 8.52 13.85 5.19
N TYR A 117 9.33 13.35 4.26
CA TYR A 117 10.76 13.18 4.45
C TYR A 117 11.53 13.64 3.22
N SER A 118 12.62 14.39 3.44
CA SER A 118 13.55 14.77 2.37
C SER A 118 14.45 13.60 1.95
N GLN A 119 14.60 12.59 2.81
CA GLN A 119 15.33 11.35 2.55
C GLN A 119 14.55 10.18 3.16
N ALA A 120 14.33 9.13 2.37
CA ALA A 120 13.76 7.87 2.82
C ALA A 120 14.85 6.91 3.28
N ALA A 121 14.55 6.12 4.30
CA ALA A 121 15.44 5.11 4.83
C ALA A 121 15.77 4.05 3.76
N THR A 122 17.05 3.71 3.66
CA THR A 122 17.58 2.62 2.82
C THR A 122 18.64 1.86 3.62
N ALA A 123 19.26 0.84 3.04
CA ALA A 123 20.33 0.09 3.70
C ALA A 123 21.50 1.03 4.07
N GLY A 124 21.56 1.43 5.35
CA GLY A 124 22.60 2.31 5.90
C GLY A 124 22.22 3.78 6.06
N GLN A 125 20.98 4.17 5.73
CA GLN A 125 20.50 5.55 5.90
C GLN A 125 19.15 5.59 6.63
N SER A 126 18.98 6.54 7.54
CA SER A 126 17.70 6.79 8.23
C SER A 126 16.82 7.75 7.44
N ASP A 127 15.52 7.72 7.76
CA ASP A 127 14.57 8.75 7.36
C ASP A 127 15.04 10.12 7.88
N LEU A 128 14.97 11.15 7.03
CA LEU A 128 15.19 12.55 7.41
C LEU A 128 13.87 13.31 7.23
N PRO A 129 13.14 13.61 8.32
CA PRO A 129 11.84 14.27 8.23
C PRO A 129 11.99 15.71 7.71
N LEU A 130 10.98 16.16 6.97
CA LEU A 130 10.81 17.57 6.66
C LEU A 130 10.52 18.35 7.94
N LYS A 131 10.85 19.64 7.93
CA LYS A 131 10.48 20.48 9.05
C LYS A 131 8.96 20.71 9.07
N PRO A 132 8.34 20.86 10.26
CA PRO A 132 6.90 21.07 10.35
C PRO A 132 6.39 22.29 9.57
N GLU A 133 7.21 23.33 9.38
CA GLU A 133 6.83 24.50 8.59
C GLU A 133 6.77 24.26 7.07
N GLU A 134 7.32 23.15 6.56
CA GLU A 134 7.41 22.85 5.14
C GLU A 134 6.13 22.24 4.56
N PHE A 135 5.21 21.79 5.41
CA PHE A 135 3.95 21.18 4.98
C PHE A 135 2.85 21.37 6.04
N THR A 136 1.61 21.16 5.62
CA THR A 136 0.44 21.20 6.49
C THR A 136 -0.32 19.88 6.38
N VAL A 137 -0.79 19.38 7.52
CA VAL A 137 -1.68 18.22 7.61
C VAL A 137 -3.09 18.71 7.91
N GLY A 138 -4.01 18.50 6.98
CA GLY A 138 -5.44 18.73 7.14
C GLY A 138 -6.19 17.43 7.49
N ASP A 139 -7.52 17.50 7.50
CA ASP A 139 -8.38 16.34 7.83
C ASP A 139 -8.20 15.16 6.86
N SER A 140 -7.93 15.41 5.59
CA SER A 140 -7.76 14.38 4.56
C SER A 140 -6.55 14.62 3.64
N THR A 141 -5.81 15.71 3.83
CA THR A 141 -4.73 16.11 2.90
C THR A 141 -3.43 16.41 3.62
N VAL A 142 -2.31 16.05 3.00
CA VAL A 142 -0.96 16.48 3.39
C VAL A 142 -0.39 17.31 2.23
N THR A 143 -0.20 18.60 2.43
CA THR A 143 0.16 19.53 1.34
C THR A 143 1.40 20.32 1.73
N HIS A 144 2.31 20.54 0.77
CA HIS A 144 3.45 21.43 0.99
C HIS A 144 3.02 22.87 1.31
N ASN A 145 3.89 23.62 1.98
CA ASN A 145 3.69 25.04 2.25
C ASN A 145 4.55 25.88 1.29
N ASP A 146 3.88 26.72 0.50
CA ASP A 146 4.52 27.62 -0.46
C ASP A 146 5.57 28.51 0.23
N GLY A 147 6.75 28.60 -0.39
CA GLY A 147 7.86 29.42 0.11
C GLY A 147 8.56 28.90 1.38
N LYS A 148 8.08 27.80 1.98
CA LYS A 148 8.74 27.12 3.11
C LYS A 148 9.35 25.79 2.72
N PHE A 149 8.64 25.03 1.89
CA PHE A 149 9.09 23.75 1.39
C PHE A 149 10.39 23.88 0.58
N LYS A 150 11.42 23.12 0.94
CA LYS A 150 12.75 23.18 0.32
C LYS A 150 12.88 22.36 -0.96
N ALA A 151 11.76 21.98 -1.58
CA ALA A 151 11.70 21.21 -2.82
C ALA A 151 12.29 19.79 -2.75
N GLN A 152 12.59 19.28 -1.56
CA GLN A 152 13.14 17.94 -1.36
C GLN A 152 12.07 17.03 -0.78
N LEU A 153 11.60 16.06 -1.56
CA LEU A 153 10.68 15.03 -1.10
C LEU A 153 11.19 13.67 -1.56
N SER A 154 11.22 12.71 -0.65
CA SER A 154 11.62 11.33 -0.94
C SER A 154 10.66 10.29 -0.36
N LYS A 155 9.87 10.65 0.66
CA LYS A 155 8.83 9.81 1.24
C LYS A 155 7.72 10.67 1.84
N LEU A 156 6.50 10.19 1.74
CA LEU A 156 5.33 10.71 2.44
C LEU A 156 4.56 9.50 2.97
N THR A 157 4.19 9.54 4.25
CA THR A 157 3.33 8.54 4.88
C THR A 157 2.15 9.25 5.52
N ALA A 158 0.95 8.74 5.29
CA ALA A 158 -0.29 9.19 5.90
C ALA A 158 -1.09 7.97 6.38
N ILE A 159 -1.58 8.04 7.61
CA ILE A 159 -2.44 7.04 8.23
C ILE A 159 -3.72 7.77 8.63
N GLY A 160 -4.84 7.29 8.13
CA GLY A 160 -6.16 7.82 8.44
C GLY A 160 -7.03 6.79 9.14
N ARG A 161 -7.90 7.25 10.03
CA ARG A 161 -8.98 6.45 10.61
C ARG A 161 -10.11 6.33 9.61
N THR A 162 -10.53 5.11 9.34
CA THR A 162 -11.70 4.81 8.51
C THR A 162 -12.97 5.19 9.27
N ARG A 163 -14.02 5.60 8.55
CA ARG A 163 -15.34 5.80 9.15
C ARG A 163 -16.10 4.49 9.04
N HIS A 164 -16.13 3.70 10.11
CA HIS A 164 -17.13 2.66 10.24
C HIS A 164 -18.45 3.35 10.60
N ASP A 165 -19.26 3.66 9.59
CA ASP A 165 -20.67 3.97 9.81
C ASP A 165 -21.37 2.63 10.08
N GLU A 166 -21.52 2.27 11.36
CA GLU A 166 -22.45 1.21 11.77
C GLU A 166 -23.88 1.75 11.53
N LEU A 167 -24.44 1.47 10.36
CA LEU A 167 -25.85 1.69 10.02
C LEU A 167 -26.72 0.49 10.43
#